data_AF-A0AA88DQL5-F1
#
_entry.id   AF-A0AA88DQL5-F1
#
_cell.length_a   1.000
_cell.length_b   1.000
_cell.length_c   1.000
_cell.angle_alpha   90.00
_cell.angle_beta   90.00
_cell.angle_gamma   90.00
#
_symmetry.space_group_name_H-M   'P 1'
#
loop_
_entity.id
_entity.type
_entity.pdbx_description
1 polymer ?
#
loop_
_entity_poly.entity_id
_entity_poly.type
_entity_poly.pdbx_seq_one_letter_code
_entity_poly.pdbx_strand_id
1 'polypeptide(L)'
;MASSTASTLSWSSSSWLQSFGGNTNEAPKISDPRTTFLILAQKKAKKTRAIILKEDVPQLGTKGQLLNVKAGFYRNYLFPMGKAQLVTPVILKEMKMEEERIEAEKRRVKEEAQQLALIFETVGAFKVKRKGGKGKQIFGSVTAQDLVDIIKAQLQRDVDKRIVSLPEIRETGEYVAELKLHPEVTARVKVNVYAN
;
A
#
# COMPACT_ATOMS: atom_id res chain seq x y z
N MET A 1 -20.02 46.33 65.00
CA MET A 1 -19.07 47.14 65.80
C MET A 1 -17.90 46.22 66.13
N ALA A 2 -16.80 46.35 65.37
CA ALA A 2 -15.49 46.83 65.84
C ALA A 2 -14.82 45.81 66.81
N SER A 3 -13.60 45.31 66.62
CA SER A 3 -12.39 46.00 66.17
C SER A 3 -11.30 45.00 65.75
N SER A 4 -10.42 45.47 64.85
CA SER A 4 -9.13 44.91 64.45
C SER A 4 -8.12 44.87 65.60
N THR A 5 -7.15 43.94 65.57
CA THR A 5 -5.70 44.21 65.81
C THR A 5 -4.84 42.97 65.52
N ALA A 6 -3.73 43.19 64.81
CA ALA A 6 -2.68 42.24 64.48
C ALA A 6 -1.72 41.98 65.67
N SER A 7 -1.06 40.82 65.73
CA SER A 7 0.32 40.70 66.25
C SER A 7 0.92 39.31 65.95
N THR A 8 1.93 39.27 65.06
CA THR A 8 3.35 38.94 65.30
C THR A 8 3.71 37.45 65.49
N LEU A 9 4.45 36.96 64.50
CA LEU A 9 5.21 35.70 64.50
C LEU A 9 6.27 35.73 65.62
N SER A 10 6.25 34.69 66.46
CA SER A 10 7.35 34.35 67.37
C SER A 10 7.45 32.84 67.41
N TRP A 11 8.38 32.28 66.62
CA TRP A 11 8.77 30.88 66.78
C TRP A 11 9.92 30.83 67.76
N SER A 12 9.56 30.64 69.04
CA SER A 12 10.51 30.37 70.11
C SER A 12 11.00 28.92 70.01
N SER A 13 12.32 28.79 70.08
CA SER A 13 13.10 27.57 70.03
C SER A 13 12.78 26.63 71.19
N SER A 14 12.59 25.34 70.91
CA SER A 14 12.81 24.26 71.89
C SER A 14 13.06 22.92 71.19
N SER A 15 14.36 22.64 70.98
CA SER A 15 15.04 21.38 71.29
C SER A 15 14.19 20.10 71.39
N TRP A 16 14.28 19.23 70.38
CA TRP A 16 14.28 17.78 70.58
C TRP A 16 15.53 17.19 69.91
N LEU A 17 16.51 16.82 70.75
CA LEU A 17 17.73 16.09 70.42
C LEU A 17 17.56 14.65 70.91
N GLN A 18 17.73 13.68 70.00
CA GLN A 18 18.14 12.28 70.25
C GLN A 18 18.57 11.74 68.87
N SER A 19 19.84 11.87 68.46
CA SER A 19 21.04 11.14 68.90
C SER A 19 20.88 9.61 68.84
N PHE A 20 21.10 9.06 67.64
CA PHE A 20 21.60 7.70 67.45
C PHE A 20 22.95 7.76 66.73
N GLY A 21 23.96 7.19 67.38
CA GLY A 21 25.03 6.38 66.78
C GLY A 21 25.86 6.97 65.65
N GLY A 22 27.08 7.39 65.98
CA GLY A 22 28.12 7.65 64.98
C GLY A 22 28.81 6.38 64.48
N ASN A 23 29.30 6.40 63.24
CA ASN A 23 30.74 6.30 62.96
C ASN A 23 31.06 6.79 61.54
N THR A 24 31.99 7.74 61.48
CA THR A 24 32.80 8.23 60.34
C THR A 24 32.15 8.32 58.96
N ASN A 25 31.32 9.34 58.78
CA ASN A 25 31.42 10.14 57.56
C ASN A 25 32.24 11.37 57.93
N GLU A 26 33.52 11.39 57.56
CA GLU A 26 34.20 12.66 57.36
C GLU A 26 33.38 13.42 56.31
N ALA A 27 32.61 14.39 56.77
CA ALA A 27 31.95 15.34 55.90
C ALA A 27 33.05 16.03 55.07
N PRO A 28 32.95 16.08 53.73
CA PRO A 28 33.91 16.83 52.95
C PRO A 28 33.81 18.29 53.41
N LYS A 29 34.91 18.79 53.96
CA LYS A 29 35.04 20.19 54.36
C LYS A 29 34.74 21.05 53.13
N ILE A 30 33.65 21.80 53.20
CA ILE A 30 33.33 22.84 52.22
C ILE A 30 34.33 23.96 52.47
N SER A 31 35.43 23.93 51.73
CA SER A 31 36.39 25.02 51.66
C SER A 31 36.99 25.04 50.26
N ASP A 32 36.21 25.51 49.28
CA ASP A 32 36.73 26.30 48.17
C ASP A 32 35.58 26.95 47.38
N PRO A 33 35.59 28.28 47.17
CA PRO A 33 34.61 28.97 46.32
C PRO A 33 34.80 28.69 44.81
N ARG A 34 35.51 27.60 44.47
CA ARG A 34 35.79 27.16 43.10
C ARG A 34 35.33 25.73 42.87
N THR A 35 34.12 25.39 43.31
CA THR A 35 33.47 24.14 42.86
C THR A 35 33.16 24.31 41.37
N THR A 36 34.08 23.87 40.51
CA THR A 36 33.85 23.79 39.08
C THR A 36 32.78 22.74 38.86
N PHE A 37 31.61 23.16 38.38
CA PHE A 37 30.62 22.23 37.86
C PHE A 37 31.28 21.46 36.70
N LEU A 38 31.66 20.21 36.93
CA LEU A 38 32.07 19.30 35.87
C LEU A 38 30.83 19.02 35.01
N ILE A 39 30.63 19.82 33.98
CA ILE A 39 29.65 19.54 32.93
C ILE A 39 30.19 18.34 32.16
N LEU A 40 29.79 17.13 32.54
CA LEU A 40 29.97 15.96 31.67
C LEU A 40 29.10 16.17 30.43
N ALA A 41 29.76 16.49 29.32
CA ALA A 41 29.11 16.59 28.02
C ALA A 41 28.48 15.24 27.65
N GLN A 42 27.17 15.11 27.84
CA GLN A 42 26.45 13.94 27.38
C GLN A 42 26.29 14.00 25.84
N LYS A 43 26.72 12.94 25.16
CA LYS A 43 26.59 12.79 23.70
C LYS A 43 25.11 12.79 23.30
N LYS A 44 24.66 13.82 22.57
CA LYS A 44 23.25 13.95 22.14
C LYS A 44 22.89 12.87 21.10
N ALA A 45 21.79 12.15 21.35
CA ALA A 45 21.21 11.21 20.39
C ALA A 45 20.39 11.93 19.30
N LYS A 46 20.42 11.42 18.06
CA LYS A 46 19.65 11.96 16.93
C LYS A 46 18.19 11.52 17.05
N LYS A 47 17.25 12.47 17.12
CA LYS A 47 15.81 12.18 17.15
C LYS A 47 15.32 11.80 15.75
N THR A 48 14.65 10.66 15.62
CA THR A 48 14.01 10.17 14.40
C THR A 48 12.49 10.15 14.55
N ARG A 49 11.76 10.16 13.43
CA ARG A 49 10.30 10.03 13.36
C ARG A 49 9.92 9.12 12.20
N ALA A 50 8.96 8.23 12.45
CA ALA A 50 8.32 7.43 11.41
C ALA A 50 7.32 8.31 10.64
N ILE A 51 7.48 8.34 9.33
CA ILE A 51 6.65 9.11 8.42
C ILE A 51 6.19 8.24 7.26
N ILE A 52 5.09 8.66 6.66
CA ILE A 52 4.65 8.17 5.35
C ILE A 52 4.75 9.30 4.33
N LEU A 53 5.32 9.00 3.17
CA LEU A 53 5.39 9.95 2.06
C LEU A 53 4.07 10.03 1.32
N LYS A 54 3.59 11.26 1.10
CA LYS A 54 2.41 11.54 0.28
C LYS A 54 2.74 11.74 -1.19
N GLU A 55 3.99 12.11 -1.46
CA GLU A 55 4.52 12.39 -2.79
C GLU A 55 5.86 11.69 -2.96
N ASP A 56 6.27 11.50 -4.20
CA ASP A 56 7.61 11.03 -4.52
C ASP A 56 8.63 12.13 -4.17
N VAL A 57 9.66 11.77 -3.40
CA VAL A 57 10.70 12.69 -2.97
C VAL A 57 12.04 12.17 -3.46
N PRO A 58 12.74 12.92 -4.33
CA PRO A 58 14.04 12.48 -4.84
C PRO A 58 15.00 12.26 -3.66
N GLN A 59 15.78 11.18 -3.73
CA GLN A 59 16.72 10.71 -2.70
C GLN A 59 16.11 10.09 -1.43
N LEU A 60 14.79 10.11 -1.26
CA LEU A 60 14.14 9.53 -0.08
C LEU A 60 13.32 8.29 -0.41
N GLY A 61 12.43 8.35 -1.40
CA GLY A 61 11.58 7.24 -1.79
C GLY A 61 10.28 7.66 -2.48
N THR A 62 9.51 6.67 -2.91
CA THR A 62 8.25 6.88 -3.63
C THR A 62 7.08 7.19 -2.69
N LYS A 63 6.00 7.71 -3.26
CA LYS A 63 4.72 7.91 -2.56
C LYS A 63 4.24 6.63 -1.88
N GLY A 64 3.75 6.76 -0.65
CA GLY A 64 3.19 5.68 0.16
C GLY A 64 4.23 4.92 1.01
N GLN A 65 5.52 5.20 0.86
CA GLN A 65 6.55 4.49 1.62
C GLN A 65 6.60 4.93 3.09
N LEU A 66 6.76 3.92 3.97
CA LEU A 66 6.98 4.09 5.40
C LEU A 66 8.47 4.20 5.70
N LEU A 67 8.93 5.35 6.18
CA LEU A 67 10.35 5.63 6.42
C LEU A 67 10.60 6.30 7.76
N ASN A 68 11.75 5.98 8.36
CA ASN A 68 12.23 6.65 9.56
C ASN A 68 13.20 7.78 9.19
N VAL A 69 12.76 9.03 9.34
CA VAL A 69 13.56 10.22 9.01
C VAL A 69 14.01 10.97 10.25
N LYS A 70 15.01 11.83 10.12
CA LYS A 70 15.40 12.74 11.19
C LYS A 70 14.26 13.72 11.50
N ALA A 71 13.99 13.96 12.78
CA ALA A 71 12.88 14.82 13.21
C ALA A 71 12.97 16.24 12.63
N GLY A 72 14.19 16.79 12.48
CA GLY A 72 14.40 18.10 11.87
C GLY A 72 14.10 18.14 10.37
N PHE A 73 14.38 17.05 9.66
CA PHE A 73 14.08 16.95 8.23
C PHE A 73 12.57 16.91 7.97
N TYR A 74 11.83 16.15 8.79
CA TYR A 74 10.37 16.17 8.75
C TYR A 74 9.82 17.57 9.03
N ARG A 75 10.21 18.20 10.15
CA ARG A 75 9.66 19.49 10.59
C ARG A 75 9.97 20.64 9.64
N ASN A 76 11.18 20.70 9.08
CA ASN A 76 11.63 21.87 8.32
C ASN A 76 11.34 21.74 6.82
N TYR A 77 11.28 20.51 6.28
CA TYR A 77 11.14 20.29 4.85
C TYR A 77 9.85 19.54 4.49
N LEU A 78 9.65 18.33 5.02
CA LEU A 78 8.55 17.48 4.56
C LEU A 78 7.17 17.93 5.04
N PHE A 79 7.07 18.44 6.27
CA PHE A 79 5.81 18.89 6.85
C PHE A 79 5.32 20.21 6.23
N PRO A 80 6.13 21.29 6.10
CA PRO A 80 5.68 22.53 5.48
C PRO A 80 5.34 22.37 4.00
N MET A 81 6.06 21.49 3.30
CA MET A 81 5.80 21.19 1.89
C MET A 81 4.66 20.20 1.67
N GLY A 82 4.04 19.67 2.73
CA GLY A 82 2.94 18.69 2.62
C GLY A 82 3.33 17.31 2.10
N LYS A 83 4.64 17.04 1.92
CA LYS A 83 5.18 15.83 1.29
C LYS A 83 5.12 14.58 2.16
N ALA A 84 4.93 14.73 3.48
CA ALA A 84 4.87 13.59 4.39
C ALA A 84 3.88 13.78 5.54
N GLN A 85 3.36 12.67 6.05
CA GLN A 85 2.49 12.61 7.22
C GLN A 85 3.12 11.74 8.31
N LEU A 86 2.83 12.06 9.57
CA LEU A 86 3.28 11.23 10.70
C LEU A 86 2.55 9.90 10.70
N VAL A 87 3.28 8.85 11.03
CA VAL A 87 2.71 7.51 11.14
C VAL A 87 2.06 7.39 12.50
N THR A 88 0.72 7.36 12.51
CA THR A 88 -0.07 7.06 13.70
C THR A 88 -0.63 5.64 13.57
N PRO A 89 -0.94 4.96 14.70
CA PRO A 89 -1.55 3.63 14.64
C PRO A 89 -2.89 3.62 13.90
N VAL A 90 -3.59 4.77 13.85
CA VAL A 90 -4.83 4.93 13.09
C VAL A 90 -4.55 4.88 11.59
N ILE A 91 -3.59 5.68 11.11
CA ILE A 91 -3.21 5.72 9.68
C ILE A 91 -2.69 4.36 9.21
N LEU A 92 -1.92 3.65 10.05
CA LEU A 92 -1.45 2.31 9.73
C LEU A 92 -2.59 1.30 9.54
N LYS A 93 -3.66 1.42 10.34
CA LYS A 93 -4.85 0.57 10.18
C LYS A 93 -5.61 0.92 8.92
N GLU A 94 -5.83 2.20 8.66
CA GLU A 94 -6.51 2.67 7.44
C GLU A 94 -5.80 2.19 6.17
N MET A 95 -4.47 2.28 6.13
CA MET A 95 -3.69 1.75 5.01
C MET A 95 -3.87 0.25 4.81
N LYS A 96 -3.80 -0.53 5.89
CA LYS A 96 -3.99 -1.99 5.79
C LYS A 96 -5.38 -2.34 5.29
N MET A 97 -6.41 -1.64 5.77
CA MET A 97 -7.78 -1.84 5.30
C MET A 97 -7.93 -1.51 3.81
N GLU A 98 -7.29 -0.44 3.35
CA GLU A 98 -7.32 -0.06 1.94
C GLU A 98 -6.54 -1.06 1.07
N GLU A 99 -5.36 -1.50 1.52
CA GLU A 99 -4.58 -2.55 0.86
C GLU A 99 -5.36 -3.86 0.77
N GLU A 100 -6.00 -4.30 1.86
CA GLU A 100 -6.84 -5.49 1.89
C GLU A 100 -8.04 -5.38 0.96
N ARG A 101 -8.65 -4.19 0.88
CA ARG A 101 -9.76 -3.92 -0.04
C ARG A 101 -9.30 -4.02 -1.49
N ILE A 102 -8.20 -3.37 -1.84
CA ILE A 102 -7.63 -3.42 -3.20
C ILE A 102 -7.26 -4.86 -3.56
N GLU A 103 -6.68 -5.61 -2.63
CA GLU A 103 -6.31 -7.01 -2.85
C GLU A 103 -7.55 -7.92 -2.95
N ALA A 104 -8.60 -7.64 -2.20
CA ALA A 104 -9.88 -8.35 -2.33
C ALA A 104 -10.55 -8.06 -3.69
N GLU A 105 -10.55 -6.80 -4.14
CA GLU A 105 -11.09 -6.42 -5.45
C GLU A 105 -10.29 -7.08 -6.59
N LYS A 106 -8.95 -7.08 -6.53
CA LYS A 106 -8.09 -7.78 -7.50
C LYS A 106 -8.38 -9.27 -7.54
N ARG A 107 -8.52 -9.92 -6.36
CA ARG A 107 -8.85 -11.34 -6.28
C ARG A 107 -10.22 -11.65 -6.88
N ARG A 108 -11.24 -10.84 -6.58
CA ARG A 108 -12.58 -10.98 -7.17
C ARG A 108 -12.54 -10.88 -8.69
N VAL A 109 -11.89 -9.86 -9.24
CA VAL A 109 -11.76 -9.68 -10.69
C VAL A 109 -11.02 -10.87 -11.32
N LYS A 110 -9.98 -11.38 -10.67
CA LYS A 110 -9.25 -12.57 -11.12
C LYS A 110 -10.13 -13.82 -11.09
N GLU A 111 -10.88 -14.04 -10.02
CA GLU A 111 -11.81 -15.17 -9.88
C GLU A 111 -12.92 -15.12 -10.93
N GLU A 112 -13.53 -13.95 -11.16
CA GLU A 112 -14.51 -13.72 -12.22
C GLU A 112 -13.91 -14.02 -13.61
N ALA A 113 -12.69 -13.56 -13.88
CA ALA A 113 -11.99 -13.85 -15.13
C ALA A 113 -11.68 -15.34 -15.30
N GLN A 114 -11.32 -16.05 -14.22
CA GLN A 114 -11.09 -17.51 -14.24
C GLN A 114 -12.38 -18.28 -14.51
N GLN A 115 -13.49 -17.87 -13.90
CA GLN A 115 -14.81 -18.47 -14.17
C GLN A 115 -15.22 -18.26 -15.62
N LEU A 116 -14.99 -17.05 -16.16
CA LEU A 116 -15.23 -16.77 -17.58
C LEU A 116 -14.34 -17.64 -18.48
N ALA A 117 -13.06 -17.80 -18.16
CA ALA A 117 -12.16 -18.66 -18.92
C ALA A 117 -12.68 -20.12 -18.98
N LEU A 118 -13.10 -20.66 -17.83
CA LEU A 118 -13.69 -22.01 -17.75
C LEU A 118 -14.97 -22.14 -18.58
N ILE A 119 -15.82 -21.12 -18.59
CA ILE A 119 -17.02 -21.10 -19.43
C ILE A 119 -16.63 -21.16 -20.91
N PHE A 120 -15.69 -20.33 -21.35
CA PHE A 120 -15.23 -20.32 -22.74
C PHE A 120 -14.58 -21.64 -23.18
N GLU A 121 -13.83 -22.29 -22.30
CA GLU A 121 -13.25 -23.61 -22.56
C GLU A 121 -14.32 -24.71 -22.63
N THR A 122 -15.36 -24.62 -21.80
CA THR A 122 -16.44 -25.62 -21.72
C THR A 122 -17.41 -25.52 -22.89
N VAL A 123 -17.72 -24.31 -23.37
CA VAL A 123 -18.69 -24.10 -24.46
C VAL A 123 -18.19 -24.68 -25.80
N GLY A 124 -16.88 -24.91 -25.96
CA GLY A 124 -16.35 -25.69 -27.07
C GLY A 124 -16.44 -24.97 -28.43
N ALA A 125 -16.24 -25.73 -29.51
CA ALA A 125 -15.85 -25.20 -30.81
C ALA A 125 -16.86 -24.22 -31.43
N PHE A 126 -16.44 -22.96 -31.62
CA PHE A 126 -17.21 -21.92 -32.28
C PHE A 126 -17.22 -22.15 -33.79
N LYS A 127 -18.41 -22.17 -34.40
CA LYS A 127 -18.57 -22.43 -35.83
C LYS A 127 -18.57 -21.12 -36.61
N VAL A 128 -17.50 -20.86 -37.35
CA VAL A 128 -17.39 -19.70 -38.25
C VAL A 128 -17.79 -20.14 -39.65
N LYS A 129 -18.82 -19.52 -40.23
CA LYS A 129 -19.21 -19.77 -41.63
C LYS A 129 -18.62 -18.68 -42.53
N ARG A 130 -17.85 -19.07 -43.54
CA ARG A 130 -17.30 -18.17 -44.56
C ARG A 130 -17.52 -18.75 -45.97
N LYS A 131 -17.50 -17.90 -46.99
CA LYS A 131 -17.64 -18.35 -48.38
C LYS A 131 -16.40 -19.16 -48.77
N GLY A 132 -16.64 -20.38 -49.27
CA GLY A 132 -15.56 -21.25 -49.75
C GLY A 132 -14.90 -20.72 -51.02
N GLY A 133 -13.57 -20.80 -51.07
CA GLY A 133 -12.74 -20.54 -52.26
C GLY A 133 -12.44 -21.82 -53.04
N LYS A 134 -11.39 -21.79 -53.88
CA LYS A 134 -10.93 -23.00 -54.57
C LYS A 134 -10.27 -23.95 -53.56
N GLY A 135 -10.81 -25.17 -53.43
CA GLY A 135 -10.26 -26.19 -52.52
C GLY A 135 -10.56 -25.90 -51.05
N LYS A 136 -9.53 -25.90 -50.20
CA LYS A 136 -9.63 -25.67 -48.74
C LYS A 136 -9.47 -24.20 -48.32
N GLN A 137 -9.28 -23.29 -49.28
CA GLN A 137 -9.13 -21.87 -48.99
C GLN A 137 -10.49 -21.18 -48.83
N ILE A 138 -10.59 -20.20 -47.94
CA ILE A 138 -11.78 -19.35 -47.79
C ILE A 138 -11.58 -17.98 -48.45
N PHE A 139 -12.67 -17.36 -48.88
CA PHE A 139 -12.63 -15.97 -49.34
C PHE A 139 -12.58 -15.01 -48.15
N GLY A 140 -11.44 -14.34 -48.01
CA GLY A 140 -11.13 -13.43 -46.90
C GLY A 140 -10.38 -14.11 -45.75
N SER A 141 -10.07 -13.35 -44.71
CA SER A 141 -9.53 -13.87 -43.45
C SER A 141 -10.60 -13.85 -42.37
N VAL A 142 -10.52 -14.81 -41.44
CA VAL A 142 -11.30 -14.73 -40.19
C VAL A 142 -10.63 -13.68 -39.31
N THR A 143 -11.40 -12.68 -38.89
CA THR A 143 -10.90 -11.59 -38.04
C THR A 143 -11.36 -11.76 -36.60
N ALA A 144 -10.71 -11.04 -35.68
CA ALA A 144 -11.14 -10.99 -34.29
C ALA A 144 -12.60 -10.51 -34.13
N GLN A 145 -13.08 -9.64 -35.03
CA GLN A 145 -14.46 -9.14 -35.02
C GLN A 145 -15.46 -10.28 -35.25
N ASP A 146 -15.18 -11.17 -36.21
CA ASP A 146 -16.05 -12.31 -36.50
C ASP A 146 -16.20 -13.23 -35.28
N LEU A 147 -15.10 -13.45 -34.55
CA LEU A 147 -15.14 -14.26 -33.32
C LEU A 147 -15.95 -13.58 -32.22
N VAL A 148 -15.77 -12.28 -32.03
CA VAL A 148 -16.56 -11.51 -31.06
C VAL A 148 -18.04 -11.60 -31.38
N ASP A 149 -18.43 -11.45 -32.64
CA ASP A 149 -19.84 -11.49 -33.06
C ASP A 149 -20.44 -12.88 -32.86
N ILE A 150 -19.68 -13.95 -33.11
CA ILE A 150 -20.13 -15.33 -32.87
C ILE A 150 -20.23 -15.63 -31.36
N ILE A 151 -19.27 -15.15 -30.56
CA ILE A 151 -19.32 -15.26 -29.10
C ILE A 151 -20.56 -14.55 -28.55
N LYS A 152 -20.87 -13.35 -29.05
CA LYS A 152 -22.10 -12.62 -28.71
C LYS A 152 -23.34 -13.40 -29.09
N ALA A 153 -23.37 -14.00 -30.27
CA ALA A 153 -24.54 -14.77 -30.74
C ALA A 153 -24.77 -16.04 -29.91
N GLN A 154 -23.70 -16.75 -29.49
CA GLN A 154 -23.81 -18.03 -28.81
C GLN A 154 -23.90 -17.92 -27.28
N LEU A 155 -23.10 -17.06 -26.66
CA LEU A 155 -23.05 -16.90 -25.20
C LEU A 155 -23.79 -15.66 -24.69
N GLN A 156 -24.23 -14.75 -25.58
CA GLN A 156 -24.82 -13.45 -25.19
C GLN A 156 -23.87 -12.64 -24.28
N ARG A 157 -22.56 -12.81 -24.46
CA ARG A 157 -21.51 -12.13 -23.70
C ARG A 157 -20.78 -11.17 -24.61
N ASP A 158 -20.56 -9.94 -24.12
CA ASP A 158 -19.79 -8.93 -24.83
C ASP A 158 -18.30 -9.11 -24.53
N VAL A 159 -17.50 -9.28 -25.57
CA VAL A 159 -16.04 -9.48 -25.50
C VAL A 159 -15.41 -8.44 -26.42
N ASP A 160 -14.43 -7.68 -25.92
CA ASP A 160 -13.75 -6.67 -26.74
C ASP A 160 -12.81 -7.36 -27.76
N LYS A 161 -12.73 -6.84 -28.98
CA LYS A 161 -11.80 -7.32 -30.01
C LYS A 161 -10.33 -7.18 -29.59
N ARG A 162 -10.02 -6.26 -28.67
CA ARG A 162 -8.64 -6.00 -28.18
C ARG A 162 -8.06 -7.14 -27.35
N ILE A 163 -8.92 -7.94 -26.72
CA ILE A 163 -8.50 -9.06 -25.89
C ILE A 163 -8.36 -10.37 -26.68
N VAL A 164 -8.81 -10.39 -27.95
CA VAL A 164 -8.74 -11.57 -28.82
C VAL A 164 -7.41 -11.59 -29.56
N SER A 165 -6.64 -12.65 -29.36
CA SER A 165 -5.47 -12.97 -30.17
C SER A 165 -5.80 -14.12 -31.11
N LEU A 166 -5.79 -13.84 -32.41
CA LEU A 166 -6.13 -14.79 -33.46
C LEU A 166 -5.00 -14.85 -34.49
N PRO A 167 -4.47 -16.04 -34.83
CA PRO A 167 -3.61 -16.21 -36.01
C PRO A 167 -4.39 -15.94 -37.30
N GLU A 168 -3.71 -15.59 -38.39
CA GLU A 168 -4.38 -15.37 -39.66
C GLU A 168 -4.95 -16.69 -40.23
N ILE A 169 -6.28 -16.81 -40.28
CA ILE A 169 -6.96 -18.01 -40.78
C ILE A 169 -7.50 -17.73 -42.19
N ARG A 170 -7.01 -18.47 -43.18
CA ARG A 170 -7.41 -18.39 -44.60
C ARG A 170 -7.85 -19.74 -45.18
N GLU A 171 -7.89 -20.78 -44.36
CA GLU A 171 -8.29 -22.12 -44.76
C GLU A 171 -9.40 -22.65 -43.85
N THR A 172 -10.19 -23.59 -44.36
CA THR A 172 -11.15 -24.36 -43.56
C THR A 172 -10.40 -25.36 -42.68
N GLY A 173 -10.68 -25.33 -41.38
CA GLY A 173 -10.04 -26.20 -40.40
C GLY A 173 -10.37 -25.81 -38.97
N GLU A 174 -9.74 -26.53 -38.04
CA GLU A 174 -9.82 -26.24 -36.61
C GLU A 174 -8.62 -25.39 -36.19
N TYR A 175 -8.91 -24.28 -35.51
CA TYR A 175 -7.93 -23.34 -35.01
C TYR A 175 -8.17 -23.07 -33.52
N VAL A 176 -7.12 -22.66 -32.82
CA VAL A 176 -7.22 -22.24 -31.42
C VAL A 176 -6.98 -20.73 -31.35
N ALA A 177 -7.96 -20.00 -30.83
CA ALA A 177 -7.88 -18.58 -30.53
C ALA A 177 -7.61 -18.40 -29.03
N GLU A 178 -6.81 -17.39 -28.67
CA GLU A 178 -6.52 -17.05 -27.28
C GLU A 178 -7.25 -15.76 -26.87
N LEU A 179 -8.03 -15.82 -25.79
CA LEU A 179 -8.72 -14.69 -25.20
C LEU A 179 -7.99 -14.25 -23.94
N LYS A 180 -7.40 -13.05 -23.95
CA LYS A 180 -6.70 -12.46 -22.81
C LYS A 180 -7.68 -11.69 -21.92
N LEU A 181 -8.41 -12.40 -21.05
CA LEU A 181 -9.44 -11.82 -20.18
C LEU A 181 -8.85 -10.95 -19.06
N HIS A 182 -7.71 -11.37 -18.50
CA HIS A 182 -6.98 -10.67 -17.46
C HIS A 182 -5.47 -10.81 -17.73
N PRO A 183 -4.58 -9.90 -17.24
CA PRO A 183 -3.14 -10.05 -17.39
C PRO A 183 -2.57 -11.43 -17.00
N GLU A 184 -3.23 -12.11 -16.06
CA GLU A 184 -2.83 -13.43 -15.56
C GLU A 184 -3.74 -14.57 -16.04
N VAL A 185 -4.83 -14.29 -16.75
CA VAL A 185 -5.83 -15.29 -17.15
C VAL A 185 -6.07 -15.22 -18.64
N THR A 186 -5.67 -16.30 -19.33
CA THR A 186 -5.90 -16.52 -20.75
C THR A 186 -6.83 -17.72 -20.93
N ALA A 187 -7.83 -17.58 -21.80
CA ALA A 187 -8.75 -18.66 -22.14
C ALA A 187 -8.46 -19.14 -23.57
N ARG A 188 -8.49 -20.46 -23.79
CA ARG A 188 -8.27 -21.05 -25.12
C ARG A 188 -9.59 -21.47 -25.71
N VAL A 189 -9.86 -20.97 -26.91
CA VAL A 189 -11.13 -21.20 -27.60
C VAL A 189 -10.88 -21.91 -28.91
N LYS A 190 -11.57 -23.03 -29.14
CA LYS A 190 -11.53 -23.74 -30.42
C LYS A 190 -12.47 -23.07 -31.42
N VAL A 191 -11.99 -22.87 -32.63
CA VAL A 191 -12.72 -22.23 -33.73
C VAL A 191 -12.71 -23.22 -34.89
N ASN A 192 -13.88 -23.62 -35.37
CA ASN A 192 -14.03 -24.48 -36.53
C ASN A 192 -14.61 -23.69 -37.71
N VAL A 193 -13.85 -23.60 -38.79
CA VAL A 193 -14.19 -22.81 -39.97
C VAL A 193 -14.82 -23.70 -41.03
N TYR A 194 -16.07 -23.42 -41.37
CA TYR A 194 -16.83 -24.11 -42.41
C TYR A 194 -17.01 -23.22 -43.64
N ALA A 195 -16.82 -23.82 -44.81
CA ALA A 195 -17.20 -23.21 -46.08
C ALA A 195 -18.72 -23.34 -46.29
N ASN A 196 -19.36 -22.24 -46.68
CA ASN A 196 -20.72 -22.21 -47.21
C ASN A 196 -20.71 -21.89 -48.71
#